data_AF-A0A3P5XAK8-F1
#
_entry.id   AF-A0A3P5XAK8-F1
#
_cell.length_a   1.000
_cell.length_b   1.000
_cell.length_c   1.000
_cell.angle_alpha   90.00
_cell.angle_beta   90.00
_cell.angle_gamma   90.00
#
_symmetry.space_group_name_H-M   'P 1'
#
loop_
_entity.id
_entity.type
_entity.pdbx_description
1 polymer ?
#
loop_
_entity_poly.entity_id
_entity_poly.type
_entity_poly.pdbx_seq_one_letter_code
_entity_poly.pdbx_strand_id
1 'polypeptide(L)'
;MNLVRVGDAWAFRTAGDLGHLMVRETVESRKLSRAAIETLAIIAYHQPVTRAEIEEIRGVAVSRGTIDQLMEMEWIRFGRRRMTPGRPVTFVVTEGFLDHFGLESARDLPGLKELRAAGLLESRPMPGQAAARDEDEDEARSGQSELFED
;
A
#
# COMPACT_ATOMS: atom_id res chain seq x y z
N MET A 1 44.03 0.95 2.97
CA MET A 1 43.75 2.38 3.20
C MET A 1 45.07 3.11 3.17
N ASN A 2 45.16 4.17 2.36
CA ASN A 2 46.39 4.91 2.09
C ASN A 2 46.20 6.36 2.54
N LEU A 3 47.23 6.95 3.15
CA LEU A 3 47.25 8.36 3.48
C LEU A 3 47.90 9.11 2.29
N VAL A 4 47.14 9.99 1.65
CA VAL A 4 47.59 10.74 0.46
C VAL A 4 47.49 12.24 0.70
N ARG A 5 48.46 12.99 0.18
CA ARG A 5 48.44 14.45 0.21
C ARG A 5 47.60 14.97 -0.95
N VAL A 6 46.61 15.82 -0.66
CA VAL A 6 45.73 16.47 -1.63
C VAL A 6 45.80 17.97 -1.39
N GLY A 7 46.47 18.70 -2.28
CA GLY A 7 46.82 20.10 -2.05
C GLY A 7 47.68 20.27 -0.79
N ASP A 8 47.22 21.11 0.13
CA ASP A 8 47.89 21.36 1.42
C ASP A 8 47.35 20.52 2.59
N ALA A 9 46.49 19.54 2.31
CA ALA A 9 45.90 18.66 3.33
C ALA A 9 46.25 17.19 3.10
N TRP A 10 46.11 16.38 4.16
CA TRP A 10 46.26 14.93 4.12
C TRP A 10 44.90 14.26 4.27
N ALA A 11 44.67 13.20 3.48
CA ALA A 11 43.42 12.47 3.46
C ALA A 11 43.65 10.96 3.44
N PHE A 12 42.88 10.23 4.24
CA PHE A 12 42.77 8.78 4.09
C PHE A 12 41.92 8.47 2.85
N ARG A 13 42.42 7.57 2.00
CA ARG A 13 41.77 7.07 0.80
C ARG A 13 41.89 5.56 0.73
N THR A 14 40.99 4.95 -0.01
CA THR A 14 41.04 3.51 -0.28
C THR A 14 42.18 3.23 -1.26
N ALA A 15 42.75 2.03 -1.19
CA ALA A 15 43.81 1.66 -2.11
C ALA A 15 43.21 1.49 -3.52
N GLY A 16 43.87 2.05 -4.55
CA GLY A 16 43.27 2.19 -5.89
C GLY A 16 42.98 0.85 -6.59
N ASP A 17 43.71 -0.19 -6.21
CA ASP A 17 43.52 -1.60 -6.60
C ASP A 17 42.25 -2.22 -6.00
N LEU A 18 41.80 -1.73 -4.84
CA LEU A 18 40.57 -2.19 -4.17
C LEU A 18 39.31 -1.47 -4.68
N GLY A 19 39.41 -0.60 -5.68
CA GLY A 19 38.27 0.15 -6.22
C GLY A 19 37.10 -0.74 -6.65
N HIS A 20 37.40 -1.93 -7.21
CA HIS A 20 36.40 -2.90 -7.65
C HIS A 20 35.61 -3.54 -6.49
N LEU A 21 36.19 -3.64 -5.28
CA LEU A 21 35.52 -4.16 -4.09
C LEU A 21 34.67 -3.10 -3.37
N MET A 22 34.83 -1.83 -3.76
CA MET A 22 34.10 -0.70 -3.16
C MET A 22 32.86 -0.30 -3.95
N VAL A 23 32.54 -1.03 -5.02
CA VAL A 23 31.27 -0.90 -5.73
C VAL A 23 30.20 -1.62 -4.91
N ARG A 24 29.43 -0.87 -4.15
CA ARG A 24 28.15 -1.37 -3.62
C ARG A 24 27.15 -1.23 -4.75
N GLU A 25 26.88 -2.32 -5.47
CA GLU A 25 25.73 -2.37 -6.39
C GLU A 25 24.45 -2.25 -5.55
N THR A 26 23.98 -1.03 -5.34
CA THR A 26 22.62 -0.79 -4.93
C THR A 26 21.76 -0.85 -6.17
N VAL A 27 21.07 -1.97 -6.36
CA VAL A 27 19.94 -2.03 -7.29
C VAL A 27 18.92 -1.00 -6.79
N GLU A 28 18.75 0.10 -7.51
CA GLU A 28 17.66 1.03 -7.25
C GLU A 28 16.34 0.32 -7.59
N SER A 29 15.77 -0.37 -6.61
CA SER A 29 14.42 -0.90 -6.70
C SER A 29 13.48 0.29 -6.78
N ARG A 30 12.90 0.54 -7.96
CA ARG A 30 11.87 1.57 -8.13
C ARG A 30 10.74 1.28 -7.14
N LYS A 31 10.52 2.20 -6.19
CA LYS A 31 9.45 2.08 -5.23
C LYS A 31 8.11 1.98 -5.96
N LEU A 32 7.25 1.08 -5.50
CA LEU A 32 5.90 1.00 -6.03
C LEU A 32 5.16 2.32 -5.82
N SER A 33 4.40 2.71 -6.82
CA SER A 33 3.49 3.84 -6.68
C SER A 33 2.44 3.55 -5.62
N ARG A 34 1.84 4.59 -5.04
CA ARG A 34 0.73 4.43 -4.09
C ARG A 34 -0.42 3.61 -4.69
N ALA A 35 -0.76 3.86 -5.96
CA ALA A 35 -1.81 3.12 -6.65
C ALA A 35 -1.48 1.62 -6.81
N ALA A 36 -0.21 1.28 -7.03
CA ALA A 36 0.26 -0.10 -7.10
C ALA A 36 0.18 -0.79 -5.74
N ILE A 37 0.57 -0.10 -4.66
CA ILE A 37 0.46 -0.62 -3.29
C ILE A 37 -1.01 -0.84 -2.91
N GLU A 38 -1.89 0.11 -3.19
CA GLU A 38 -3.34 -0.04 -2.96
C GLU A 38 -3.91 -1.24 -3.72
N THR A 39 -3.54 -1.38 -5.00
CA THR A 39 -3.98 -2.51 -5.84
C THR A 39 -3.48 -3.84 -5.28
N LEU A 40 -2.20 -3.92 -4.90
CA LEU A 40 -1.61 -5.11 -4.29
C LEU A 40 -2.31 -5.48 -2.98
N ALA A 41 -2.58 -4.50 -2.11
CA ALA A 41 -3.28 -4.73 -0.86
C ALA A 41 -4.68 -5.32 -1.11
N ILE A 42 -5.44 -4.77 -2.06
CA ILE A 42 -6.75 -5.32 -2.40
C ILE A 42 -6.64 -6.78 -2.86
N ILE A 43 -5.66 -7.10 -3.72
CA ILE A 43 -5.43 -8.49 -4.15
C ILE A 43 -5.09 -9.37 -2.95
N ALA A 44 -4.19 -8.94 -2.06
CA ALA A 44 -3.77 -9.72 -0.90
C ALA A 44 -4.92 -10.06 0.06
N TYR A 45 -5.78 -9.07 0.37
CA TYR A 45 -6.90 -9.22 1.30
C TYR A 45 -8.18 -9.83 0.68
N HIS A 46 -8.39 -9.68 -0.64
CA HIS A 46 -9.64 -10.11 -1.30
C HIS A 46 -9.47 -11.22 -2.34
N GLN A 47 -8.27 -11.81 -2.48
CA GLN A 47 -8.06 -12.93 -3.39
C GLN A 47 -8.99 -14.13 -3.12
N PRO A 48 -9.45 -14.84 -4.15
CA PRO A 48 -9.27 -14.53 -5.57
C PRO A 48 -10.17 -13.37 -6.03
N VAL A 49 -9.57 -12.34 -6.64
CA VAL A 49 -10.27 -11.08 -7.02
C VAL A 49 -10.09 -10.77 -8.50
N THR A 50 -11.14 -10.26 -9.16
CA THR A 50 -11.12 -9.84 -10.57
C THR A 50 -10.74 -8.38 -10.71
N ARG A 51 -10.29 -7.97 -11.90
CA ARG A 51 -9.99 -6.55 -12.18
C ARG A 51 -11.18 -5.62 -11.87
N ALA A 52 -12.40 -6.03 -12.21
CA ALA A 52 -13.59 -5.23 -11.97
C ALA A 52 -13.85 -5.02 -10.46
N GLU A 53 -13.71 -6.09 -9.67
CA GLU A 53 -13.83 -6.00 -8.19
C GLU A 53 -12.73 -5.11 -7.59
N ILE A 54 -11.50 -5.14 -8.13
CA ILE A 54 -10.43 -4.23 -7.69
C ILE A 54 -10.82 -2.77 -7.99
N GLU A 55 -11.29 -2.47 -9.20
CA GLU A 55 -11.70 -1.13 -9.61
C GLU A 55 -12.88 -0.61 -8.76
N GLU A 56 -13.83 -1.49 -8.43
CA GLU A 56 -14.95 -1.20 -7.54
C GLU A 56 -14.49 -0.81 -6.14
N ILE A 57 -13.60 -1.61 -5.53
CA ILE A 57 -13.05 -1.33 -4.19
C ILE A 57 -12.22 -0.04 -4.18
N ARG A 58 -11.44 0.22 -5.24
CA ARG A 58 -10.63 1.46 -5.35
C ARG A 58 -11.47 2.70 -5.65
N GLY A 59 -12.68 2.53 -6.19
CA GLY A 59 -13.51 3.62 -6.69
C GLY A 59 -12.97 4.32 -7.95
N VAL A 60 -11.88 3.80 -8.54
CA VAL A 60 -11.24 4.35 -9.75
C VAL A 60 -10.69 3.22 -10.61
N ALA A 61 -10.61 3.47 -11.92
CA ALA A 61 -10.04 2.52 -12.87
C ALA A 61 -8.58 2.18 -12.54
N VAL A 62 -8.21 0.91 -12.73
CA VAL A 62 -6.83 0.44 -12.57
C VAL A 62 -6.13 0.56 -13.91
N SER A 63 -4.99 1.24 -13.95
CA SER A 63 -4.18 1.31 -15.17
C SER A 63 -3.65 -0.08 -15.52
N ARG A 64 -3.64 -0.43 -16.81
CA ARG A 64 -3.15 -1.75 -17.27
C ARG A 64 -1.74 -2.05 -16.74
N GLY A 65 -0.84 -1.07 -16.84
CA GLY A 65 0.54 -1.20 -16.38
C GLY A 65 0.71 -1.46 -14.88
N THR A 66 -0.28 -1.17 -14.03
CA THR A 66 -0.18 -1.46 -12.58
C THR A 66 -0.23 -2.96 -12.33
N ILE A 67 -1.18 -3.67 -12.95
CA ILE A 67 -1.31 -5.13 -12.81
C ILE A 67 -0.11 -5.82 -13.47
N ASP A 68 0.28 -5.35 -14.66
CA ASP A 68 1.41 -5.91 -15.40
C ASP A 68 2.71 -5.78 -14.58
N GLN A 69 2.97 -4.61 -13.98
CA GLN A 69 4.12 -4.41 -13.08
C GLN A 69 4.11 -5.37 -11.88
N LEU A 70 2.95 -5.58 -11.24
CA LEU A 70 2.84 -6.50 -10.10
C LEU A 70 3.07 -7.96 -10.52
N MET A 71 2.70 -8.33 -11.75
CA MET A 71 3.01 -9.65 -12.32
C MET A 71 4.48 -9.78 -12.69
N GLU A 72 5.11 -8.75 -13.26
CA GLU A 72 6.54 -8.75 -13.62
C GLU A 72 7.45 -8.89 -12.39
N MET A 73 7.04 -8.32 -11.25
CA MET A 73 7.72 -8.52 -9.96
C MET A 73 7.40 -9.87 -9.30
N GLU A 74 6.59 -10.70 -9.95
CA GLU A 74 6.15 -12.00 -9.46
C GLU A 74 5.45 -11.95 -8.10
N TRP A 75 4.82 -10.83 -7.74
CA TRP A 75 4.09 -10.68 -6.47
C TRP A 75 2.63 -11.13 -6.57
N ILE A 76 2.08 -11.09 -7.78
CA ILE A 76 0.75 -11.62 -8.08
C ILE A 76 0.81 -12.54 -9.31
N ARG A 77 -0.18 -13.41 -9.42
CA ARG A 77 -0.38 -14.28 -10.59
C ARG A 77 -1.86 -14.48 -10.88
N PHE A 78 -2.15 -15.08 -12.03
CA PHE A 78 -3.50 -15.49 -12.35
C PHE A 78 -3.98 -16.60 -11.41
N GLY A 79 -5.20 -16.41 -10.89
CA GLY A 79 -5.97 -17.38 -10.14
C GLY A 79 -6.96 -18.15 -11.03
N ARG A 80 -7.91 -18.83 -10.39
CA ARG A 80 -8.98 -19.53 -11.11
C ARG A 80 -9.96 -18.52 -11.70
N ARG A 81 -10.38 -18.72 -12.95
CA ARG A 81 -11.46 -17.92 -13.55
C ARG A 81 -12.74 -18.03 -12.71
N ARG A 82 -13.42 -16.91 -12.52
CA ARG A 82 -14.71 -16.86 -11.79
C ARG A 82 -15.77 -17.63 -12.58
N MET A 83 -16.66 -18.34 -11.88
CA MET A 83 -17.79 -19.06 -12.49
C MET A 83 -19.02 -18.15 -12.63
N THR A 84 -18.81 -16.98 -13.24
CA THR A 84 -19.86 -16.00 -13.57
C THR A 84 -19.87 -15.74 -15.08
N PRO A 85 -20.91 -15.11 -15.65
CA PRO A 85 -20.93 -14.75 -17.06
C PRO A 85 -19.66 -13.98 -17.49
N GLY A 86 -19.09 -14.35 -18.65
CA GLY A 86 -17.82 -13.81 -19.13
C GLY A 86 -16.56 -14.46 -18.53
N ARG A 87 -16.69 -15.25 -17.46
CA ARG A 87 -15.61 -15.99 -16.78
C ARG A 87 -14.32 -15.18 -16.60
N PRO A 88 -14.40 -14.01 -15.94
CA PRO A 88 -13.26 -13.12 -15.78
C PRO A 88 -12.12 -13.81 -15.03
N VAL A 89 -10.90 -13.41 -15.38
CA VAL A 89 -9.68 -13.86 -14.72
C VAL A 89 -9.60 -13.23 -13.32
N THR A 90 -9.11 -14.01 -12.36
CA THR A 90 -8.83 -13.52 -11.00
C THR A 90 -7.33 -13.41 -10.77
N PHE A 91 -6.96 -12.66 -9.75
CA PHE A 91 -5.59 -12.48 -9.28
C PHE A 91 -5.46 -13.00 -7.85
N VAL A 92 -4.30 -13.57 -7.56
CA VAL A 92 -3.89 -14.09 -6.27
C VAL A 92 -2.44 -13.70 -6.01
N VAL A 93 -2.03 -13.63 -4.75
CA VAL A 93 -0.62 -13.41 -4.39
C VAL A 93 0.21 -14.68 -4.62
N THR A 94 1.51 -14.50 -4.76
CA THR A 94 2.48 -15.58 -4.97
C THR A 94 3.25 -15.89 -3.69
N GLU A 95 4.10 -16.92 -3.75
CA GLU A 95 5.08 -17.21 -2.69
C GLU A 95 6.12 -16.09 -2.57
N GLY A 96 6.51 -15.43 -3.67
CA GLY A 96 7.41 -14.28 -3.63
C GLY A 96 6.85 -13.09 -2.84
N PHE A 97 5.54 -12.87 -2.88
CA PHE A 97 4.88 -11.91 -1.98
C PHE A 97 4.98 -12.36 -0.52
N LEU A 98 4.68 -13.63 -0.23
CA LEU A 98 4.70 -14.16 1.13
C LEU A 98 6.10 -14.06 1.75
N ASP A 99 7.14 -14.45 1.00
CA ASP A 99 8.54 -14.33 1.42
C ASP A 99 8.93 -12.86 1.67
N HIS A 100 8.56 -11.95 0.77
CA HIS A 100 8.86 -10.53 0.92
C HIS A 100 8.27 -9.91 2.19
N PHE A 101 7.06 -10.34 2.58
CA PHE A 101 6.37 -9.85 3.78
C PHE A 101 6.56 -10.75 5.02
N GLY A 102 7.34 -11.83 4.91
CA GLY A 102 7.61 -12.76 6.02
C GLY A 102 6.36 -13.50 6.51
N LEU A 103 5.46 -13.88 5.61
CA LEU A 103 4.20 -14.55 5.92
C LEU A 103 4.28 -16.04 5.55
N GLU A 104 3.71 -16.93 6.38
CA GLU A 104 3.56 -18.34 6.01
C GLU A 104 2.40 -18.53 5.01
N SER A 105 1.35 -17.72 5.16
CA SER A 105 0.16 -17.77 4.33
C SER A 105 -0.49 -16.39 4.21
N ALA A 106 -1.31 -16.20 3.18
CA ALA A 106 -2.09 -14.98 3.03
C ALA A 106 -3.13 -14.75 4.16
N ARG A 107 -3.40 -15.77 4.98
CA ARG A 107 -4.30 -15.65 6.14
C ARG A 107 -3.63 -14.97 7.33
N ASP A 108 -2.31 -14.90 7.33
CA ASP A 108 -1.50 -14.29 8.40
C ASP A 108 -1.39 -12.77 8.23
N LEU A 109 -2.05 -12.21 7.19
CA LEU A 109 -2.21 -10.78 7.04
C LEU A 109 -3.01 -10.21 8.23
N PRO A 110 -2.56 -9.10 8.81
CA PRO A 110 -3.18 -8.53 10.00
C PRO A 110 -4.64 -8.15 9.73
N GLY A 111 -5.53 -8.53 10.65
CA GLY A 111 -6.94 -8.22 10.53
C GLY A 111 -7.22 -6.72 10.70
N LEU A 112 -8.37 -6.25 10.20
CA LEU A 112 -8.78 -4.84 10.33
C LEU A 112 -8.83 -4.36 11.80
N LYS A 113 -9.13 -5.26 12.75
CA LYS A 113 -9.14 -4.98 14.19
C LYS A 113 -7.73 -4.80 14.75
N GLU A 114 -6.78 -5.63 14.31
CA GLU A 114 -5.36 -5.57 14.72
C GLU A 114 -4.69 -4.32 14.17
N LEU A 115 -4.98 -3.97 12.92
CA LEU A 115 -4.51 -2.74 12.30
C LEU A 115 -5.03 -1.48 13.02
N ARG A 116 -6.27 -1.49 13.52
CA ARG A 116 -6.77 -0.40 14.39
C ARG A 116 -6.11 -0.40 15.76
N ALA A 117 -5.94 -1.57 16.39
CA ALA A 117 -5.29 -1.68 17.68
C ALA A 117 -3.81 -1.23 17.65
N ALA A 118 -3.14 -1.44 16.52
CA ALA A 118 -1.78 -0.95 16.25
C ALA A 118 -1.72 0.55 15.91
N GLY A 119 -2.84 1.27 15.89
CA GLY A 119 -2.89 2.69 15.52
C GLY A 119 -2.60 2.97 14.04
N LEU A 120 -2.56 1.94 13.18
CA LEU A 120 -2.25 2.06 11.75
C LEU A 120 -3.48 2.45 10.90
N LEU A 121 -4.68 2.26 11.45
CA LEU A 121 -5.95 2.67 10.87
C LEU A 121 -6.58 3.78 11.74
N GLU A 122 -5.93 4.93 11.84
CA GLU A 122 -6.63 6.13 12.28
C GLU A 122 -7.56 6.58 11.15
N SER A 123 -8.86 6.62 11.45
CA SER A 123 -9.89 7.19 10.59
C SER A 123 -9.57 8.66 10.37
N ARG A 124 -8.77 8.99 9.36
CA ARG A 124 -8.63 10.38 8.93
C ARG A 124 -10.02 10.78 8.41
N PRO A 125 -10.75 11.70 9.07
CA PRO A 125 -12.02 12.15 8.54
C PRO A 125 -11.79 12.68 7.13
N MET A 126 -12.66 12.26 6.20
CA MET A 126 -12.62 12.75 4.82
C MET A 126 -12.64 14.29 4.86
N PRO A 127 -11.73 14.99 4.19
CA PRO A 127 -11.78 16.45 4.12
C PRO A 127 -13.12 16.82 3.46
N GLY A 128 -14.06 17.31 4.26
CA GLY A 128 -15.42 17.65 3.81
C GLY A 128 -16.57 17.13 4.68
N GLN A 129 -16.36 16.16 5.59
CA GLN A 129 -17.44 15.65 6.47
C GLN A 129 -17.44 16.24 7.89
N ALA A 130 -16.39 16.96 8.29
CA ALA A 130 -16.33 17.59 9.61
C ALA A 130 -17.23 18.83 9.74
N ALA A 131 -17.68 19.42 8.63
CA ALA A 131 -18.52 20.62 8.65
C ALA A 131 -20.02 20.32 8.78
N ALA A 132 -20.46 19.06 8.65
CA ALA A 132 -21.88 18.70 8.64
C ALA A 132 -22.36 18.02 9.94
N ARG A 133 -21.53 17.98 10.98
CA ARG A 133 -21.89 17.34 12.26
C ARG A 133 -22.21 18.32 13.38
N ASP A 134 -21.82 19.58 13.23
CA ASP A 134 -22.02 20.59 14.28
C ASP A 134 -23.32 21.39 14.10
N GLU A 135 -23.97 21.37 12.94
CA GLU A 135 -25.22 22.13 12.70
C GLU A 135 -26.50 21.34 13.05
N ASP A 136 -26.52 20.02 12.87
CA ASP A 136 -27.73 19.19 13.11
C ASP A 136 -28.00 18.93 14.61
N GLU A 137 -27.00 19.00 15.49
CA GLU A 137 -27.18 18.75 16.94
C GLU A 137 -27.73 19.97 17.70
N ASP A 138 -27.46 21.19 17.25
CA ASP A 138 -27.93 22.42 17.90
C ASP A 138 -29.39 22.76 17.53
N GLU A 139 -29.83 22.47 16.31
CA GLU A 139 -31.23 22.72 15.89
C GLU A 139 -32.22 21.76 16.58
N ALA A 140 -31.82 20.50 16.80
CA ALA A 140 -32.64 19.49 17.47
C ALA A 140 -32.80 19.74 18.99
N ARG A 141 -31.84 20.39 19.64
CA ARG A 141 -31.92 20.76 21.06
C ARG A 141 -32.74 22.02 21.29
N SER A 142 -32.66 23.01 20.39
CA SER A 142 -33.41 24.26 20.49
C SER A 142 -34.93 24.06 20.30
N GLY A 143 -35.33 23.21 19.35
CA GLY A 143 -36.75 22.98 19.04
C GLY A 143 -37.54 22.18 20.08
N GLN A 144 -36.87 21.45 20.98
CA GLN A 144 -37.54 20.70 22.06
C GLN A 144 -37.74 21.53 23.34
N SER A 145 -36.95 22.57 23.56
CA SER A 145 -37.11 23.45 24.72
C SER A 145 -38.28 24.44 24.60
N GLU A 146 -38.63 24.89 23.38
CA GLU A 146 -39.72 25.88 23.21
C GLU A 146 -41.15 25.29 23.24
N LEU A 147 -41.31 23.97 23.30
CA LEU A 147 -42.64 23.33 23.35
C LEU A 147 -43.16 23.13 24.79
N PHE A 148 -42.34 23.45 25.79
CA PHE A 148 -42.64 23.24 27.22
C PHE A 148 -42.31 24.47 28.07
N GLU A 149 -42.64 25.68 27.63
CA GLU A 149 -42.77 26.83 28.52
C GLU A 149 -44.11 27.55 28.22
N ASP A 150 -44.84 27.81 29.31
CA ASP A 150 -46.25 28.20 29.45
C ASP A 150 -46.54 29.66 29.02
#